data_AF-A0A920AYN7-F1
#
_entry.id   AF-A0A920AYN7-F1
#
_cell.length_a   1.000
_cell.length_b   1.000
_cell.length_c   1.000
_cell.angle_alpha   90.00
_cell.angle_beta   90.00
_cell.angle_gamma   90.00
#
_symmetry.space_group_name_H-M   'P 1'
#
loop_
_entity.id
_entity.type
_entity.pdbx_description
1 polymer ?
#
loop_
_entity_poly.entity_id
_entity_poly.type
_entity_poly.pdbx_seq_one_letter_code
_entity_poly.pdbx_strand_id
1 'polypeptide(L)'
;MRKRRQSLKNKEFFESIIFFSSSILSIFGLIMYLWIYTEIDQNMLAINTQKKVKNELENNLNELKMEISQLSRGDRISKYAIDELGMIPAIPETLIIEINSYN
;
A
#
# COMPACT_ATOMS: atom_id res chain seq x y z
N MET A 1 28.57 -54.57 46.11
CA MET A 1 28.24 -53.14 46.37
C MET A 1 28.71 -52.11 45.32
N ARG A 2 29.27 -52.49 44.15
CA ARG A 2 29.97 -51.54 43.24
C ARG A 2 29.07 -50.78 42.23
N LYS A 3 27.83 -51.22 41.98
CA LYS A 3 26.93 -50.64 40.95
C LYS A 3 26.30 -49.28 41.31
N ARG A 4 26.16 -48.92 42.59
CA ARG A 4 25.48 -47.67 43.00
C ARG A 4 26.30 -46.38 42.76
N ARG A 5 27.63 -46.46 42.66
CA ARG A 5 28.48 -45.25 42.52
C ARG A 5 28.46 -44.61 41.12
N GLN A 6 28.20 -45.35 40.04
CA GLN A 6 28.16 -44.80 38.68
C GLN A 6 26.88 -44.00 38.39
N SER A 7 25.76 -44.36 39.02
CA SER A 7 24.47 -43.66 38.84
C SER A 7 24.48 -42.22 39.36
N LEU A 8 25.32 -41.89 40.33
CA LEU A 8 25.45 -40.53 40.88
C LEU A 8 26.21 -39.61 39.90
N LYS A 9 27.27 -40.11 39.24
CA LYS A 9 28.00 -39.34 38.22
C LYS A 9 27.11 -38.93 37.05
N ASN A 10 26.23 -39.81 36.59
CA ASN A 10 25.34 -39.49 35.47
C ASN A 10 24.35 -38.37 35.82
N LYS A 11 23.91 -38.25 37.08
CA LYS A 11 23.02 -37.17 37.51
C LYS A 11 23.70 -35.80 37.43
N GLU A 12 24.96 -35.70 37.84
CA GLU A 12 25.73 -34.45 37.77
C GLU A 12 25.98 -34.01 36.31
N PHE A 13 26.21 -34.94 35.39
CA PHE A 13 26.31 -34.65 33.96
C PHE A 13 24.98 -34.16 33.37
N PHE A 14 23.85 -34.79 33.73
CA PHE A 14 22.52 -34.35 33.30
C PHE A 14 22.16 -32.96 33.87
N GLU A 15 22.54 -32.68 35.11
CA GLU A 15 22.32 -31.40 35.75
C GLU A 15 23.07 -30.28 35.03
N SER A 16 24.36 -30.48 34.71
CA SER A 16 25.14 -29.52 33.92
C SER A 16 24.55 -29.28 32.51
N ILE A 17 24.08 -30.34 31.84
CA ILE A 17 23.42 -30.24 30.53
C ILE A 17 22.12 -29.44 30.61
N ILE A 18 21.33 -29.62 31.66
CA ILE A 18 20.09 -28.87 31.87
C ILE A 18 20.38 -27.39 32.11
N PHE A 19 21.41 -27.07 32.90
CA PHE A 19 21.84 -25.68 33.10
C PHE A 19 22.28 -25.03 31.79
N PHE A 20 23.11 -25.71 30.99
CA PHE A 20 23.53 -25.22 29.69
C PHE A 20 22.36 -25.04 28.72
N SER A 21 21.47 -26.03 28.66
CA SER A 21 20.29 -25.98 27.81
C SER A 21 19.36 -24.83 28.22
N SER A 22 19.20 -24.57 29.52
CA SER A 22 18.41 -23.45 30.04
C SER A 22 18.97 -22.10 29.60
N SER A 23 20.30 -21.92 29.68
CA SER A 23 20.95 -20.70 29.20
C SER A 23 20.78 -20.50 27.69
N ILE A 24 20.92 -21.57 26.90
CA ILE A 24 20.71 -21.54 25.45
C ILE A 24 19.24 -21.24 25.12
N LEU A 25 18.30 -21.86 25.83
CA LEU A 25 16.87 -21.63 25.63
C LEU A 25 16.49 -20.17 25.95
N SER A 26 17.11 -19.60 26.99
CA SER A 26 16.90 -18.19 27.36
C SER A 26 17.34 -17.24 26.24
N ILE A 27 18.55 -17.45 25.70
CA ILE A 27 19.05 -16.65 24.57
C ILE A 27 18.18 -16.86 23.33
N PHE A 28 17.81 -18.11 23.04
CA PHE A 28 16.96 -18.44 21.89
C PHE A 28 15.58 -17.81 21.99
N GLY A 29 14.96 -17.82 23.17
CA GLY A 29 13.70 -17.14 23.43
C GLY A 29 13.79 -15.63 23.17
N LEU A 30 14.92 -15.02 23.53
CA LEU A 30 15.18 -13.60 23.28
C LEU A 30 15.34 -13.29 21.78
N ILE A 31 16.05 -14.16 21.05
CA ILE A 31 16.18 -14.03 19.59
C ILE A 31 14.82 -14.21 18.90
N MET A 32 14.05 -15.23 19.29
CA MET A 32 12.71 -15.48 18.77
C MET A 32 11.75 -14.32 19.05
N TYR A 33 11.86 -13.70 20.23
CA TYR A 33 11.08 -12.51 20.58
C TYR A 33 11.36 -11.33 19.63
N LEU A 34 12.63 -11.09 19.30
CA LEU A 34 12.98 -10.03 18.35
C LEU A 34 12.54 -10.36 16.92
N TRP A 35 12.65 -11.63 16.53
CA TRP A 35 12.22 -12.08 15.21
C TRP A 35 10.71 -11.93 15.02
N ILE A 36 9.90 -12.40 15.98
CA ILE A 36 8.44 -12.25 15.90
C ILE A 36 8.03 -10.78 15.89
N TYR A 37 8.70 -9.93 16.67
CA TYR A 37 8.42 -8.49 16.67
C TYR A 37 8.68 -7.86 15.29
N THR A 38 9.81 -8.19 14.67
CA THR A 38 10.17 -7.69 13.34
C THR A 38 9.20 -8.18 12.27
N GLU A 39 8.82 -9.46 12.32
CA GLU A 39 7.88 -10.06 11.38
C GLU A 39 6.49 -9.42 11.46
N ILE A 40 6.02 -9.14 12.69
CA ILE A 40 4.75 -8.44 12.90
C ILE A 40 4.81 -7.03 12.32
N ASP A 41 5.90 -6.29 12.55
CA ASP A 41 6.07 -4.92 12.05
C ASP A 41 6.05 -4.85 10.52
N GLN A 42 6.78 -5.76 9.86
CA GLN A 42 6.81 -5.86 8.40
C GLN A 42 5.43 -6.16 7.81
N ASN A 43 4.70 -7.12 8.39
CA ASN A 43 3.36 -7.45 7.94
C ASN A 43 2.37 -6.30 8.15
N MET A 44 2.46 -5.61 9.29
CA MET A 44 1.64 -4.42 9.56
C MET A 44 1.91 -3.31 8.54
N LEU A 45 3.19 -3.05 8.22
CA LEU A 45 3.57 -2.06 7.21
C LEU A 45 3.02 -2.43 5.82
N ALA A 46 3.15 -3.69 5.41
CA ALA A 46 2.62 -4.17 4.13
C ALA A 46 1.10 -3.97 4.03
N ILE A 47 0.35 -4.32 5.09
CA ILE A 47 -1.11 -4.14 5.14
C ILE A 47 -1.48 -2.65 5.05
N ASN A 48 -0.78 -1.79 5.79
CA ASN A 48 -1.04 -0.36 5.76
C ASN A 48 -0.76 0.25 4.38
N THR A 49 0.32 -0.14 3.73
CA THR A 49 0.63 0.28 2.36
C THR A 49 -0.45 -0.19 1.38
N GLN A 50 -0.86 -1.46 1.44
CA GLN A 50 -1.93 -1.98 0.57
C GLN A 50 -3.25 -1.23 0.78
N LYS A 51 -3.61 -0.96 2.04
CA LYS A 51 -4.81 -0.18 2.37
C LYS A 51 -4.74 1.25 1.82
N LYS A 52 -3.58 1.89 1.93
CA LYS A 52 -3.35 3.23 1.39
C LYS A 52 -3.48 3.25 -0.13
N VAL A 53 -2.82 2.32 -0.81
CA VAL A 53 -2.90 2.18 -2.29
C VAL A 53 -4.34 1.93 -2.73
N LYS A 54 -5.10 1.08 -2.02
CA LYS A 54 -6.51 0.84 -2.31
C LYS A 54 -7.33 2.14 -2.24
N ASN A 55 -7.16 2.93 -1.18
CA ASN A 55 -7.87 4.19 -1.02
C ASN A 55 -7.48 5.20 -2.10
N GLU A 56 -6.19 5.31 -2.43
CA GLU A 56 -5.72 6.19 -3.50
C GLU A 56 -6.30 5.77 -4.86
N LEU A 57 -6.35 4.48 -5.15
CA LEU A 57 -6.95 3.97 -6.38
C LEU A 57 -8.46 4.27 -6.46
N GLU A 58 -9.19 4.13 -5.36
CA GLU A 58 -10.61 4.46 -5.29
C GLU A 58 -10.87 5.96 -5.50
N ASN A 59 -10.03 6.81 -4.91
CA ASN A 59 -10.09 8.25 -5.13
C ASN A 59 -9.83 8.61 -6.60
N ASN A 60 -8.78 8.06 -7.21
CA ASN A 60 -8.46 8.30 -8.62
C ASN A 60 -9.59 7.81 -9.55
N LEU A 61 -10.21 6.67 -9.25
CA LEU A 61 -11.37 6.18 -9.99
C LEU A 61 -12.56 7.14 -9.88
N ASN A 62 -12.81 7.68 -8.69
CA ASN A 62 -13.89 8.64 -8.48
C ASN A 62 -13.62 9.96 -9.21
N GLU A 63 -12.39 10.45 -9.18
CA GLU A 63 -11.97 11.63 -9.95
C GLU A 63 -12.15 11.41 -11.45
N LEU A 64 -11.66 10.29 -11.98
CA LEU A 64 -11.80 9.96 -13.40
C LEU A 64 -13.28 9.81 -13.80
N LYS A 65 -14.12 9.20 -12.96
CA LYS A 65 -15.57 9.11 -13.21
C LYS A 65 -16.23 10.49 -13.19
N MET A 66 -15.79 11.39 -12.31
CA MET A 66 -16.26 12.77 -12.27
C MET A 66 -15.87 13.52 -13.55
N GLU A 67 -14.62 13.37 -13.99
CA GLU A 67 -14.13 13.95 -15.25
C GLU A 67 -14.93 13.44 -16.45
N ILE A 68 -15.11 12.12 -16.59
CA ILE A 68 -15.97 11.52 -17.63
C ILE A 68 -17.39 12.10 -17.56
N SER A 69 -17.95 12.28 -16.36
CA SER A 69 -19.28 12.85 -16.20
C SER A 69 -19.35 14.32 -16.62
N GLN A 70 -18.28 15.08 -16.43
CA GLN A 70 -18.17 16.47 -16.89
C GLN A 70 -18.02 16.54 -18.41
N LEU A 71 -17.12 15.75 -19.01
CA LEU A 71 -16.98 15.66 -20.46
C LEU A 71 -18.28 15.19 -21.11
N SER A 72 -18.90 14.13 -20.56
CA SER A 72 -20.19 13.62 -21.04
C SER A 72 -21.30 14.67 -20.97
N ARG A 73 -21.29 15.59 -19.99
CA ARG A 73 -22.24 16.72 -19.97
C ARG A 73 -22.00 17.70 -21.12
N GLY A 74 -20.74 18.08 -21.39
CA GLY A 74 -20.38 18.92 -22.52
C GLY A 74 -20.73 18.28 -23.86
N ASP A 75 -20.44 16.98 -23.99
CA ASP A 75 -20.79 16.17 -25.17
C ASP A 75 -22.30 16.04 -25.31
N ARG A 76 -23.05 15.88 -24.21
CA ARG A 76 -24.52 15.78 -24.26
C ARG A 76 -25.17 17.10 -24.65
N ILE A 77 -24.62 18.24 -24.20
CA ILE A 77 -25.08 19.57 -24.63
C ILE A 77 -24.76 19.79 -26.10
N SER A 78 -23.55 19.47 -26.54
CA SER A 78 -23.14 19.58 -27.94
C SER A 78 -23.98 18.68 -28.84
N LYS A 79 -24.24 17.45 -28.40
CA LYS A 79 -25.10 16.49 -29.10
C LYS A 79 -26.55 16.96 -29.17
N TYR A 80 -27.10 17.47 -28.07
CA TYR A 80 -28.46 18.05 -28.06
C TYR A 80 -28.56 19.27 -28.99
N ALA A 81 -27.54 20.14 -29.00
CA ALA A 81 -27.50 21.29 -29.88
C ALA A 81 -27.48 20.89 -31.37
N ILE A 82 -26.77 19.82 -31.72
CA ILE A 82 -26.74 19.30 -33.09
C ILE A 82 -28.06 18.60 -33.45
N ASP A 83 -28.53 17.66 -32.61
CA ASP A 83 -29.64 16.76 -32.93
C ASP A 83 -31.02 17.45 -32.84
N GLU A 84 -31.24 18.28 -31.82
CA GLU A 84 -32.56 18.90 -31.54
C GLU A 84 -32.65 20.36 -31.97
N LEU A 85 -31.54 21.10 -31.91
CA LEU A 85 -31.50 22.51 -32.29
C LEU A 85 -30.94 22.75 -33.70
N GLY A 86 -30.48 21.69 -34.39
CA GLY A 86 -29.93 21.78 -35.75
C GLY A 86 -28.66 22.64 -35.85
N MET A 87 -27.93 22.83 -34.75
CA MET A 87 -26.74 23.66 -34.70
C MET A 87 -25.55 22.97 -35.38
N ILE A 88 -24.75 23.76 -36.09
CA ILE A 88 -23.55 23.30 -36.81
C ILE A 88 -22.32 23.81 -36.04
N PRO A 89 -21.31 22.98 -35.75
CA PRO A 89 -20.12 23.44 -35.05
C PRO A 89 -19.43 24.57 -35.81
N ALA A 90 -19.19 25.69 -35.12
CA ALA A 90 -18.61 26.88 -35.72
C ALA A 90 -17.15 26.66 -36.12
N ILE A 91 -16.80 27.05 -37.34
CA ILE A 91 -15.41 27.12 -37.79
C ILE A 91 -14.80 28.39 -37.19
N PRO A 92 -13.64 28.31 -36.51
CA PRO A 92 -13.04 29.49 -35.88
C PRO A 92 -12.59 30.49 -36.96
N GLU A 93 -13.24 31.65 -37.01
CA GLU A 93 -12.80 32.76 -37.86
C GLU A 93 -11.76 33.60 -37.11
N THR A 94 -10.60 33.82 -37.74
CA THR A 94 -9.55 34.69 -37.19
C THR A 94 -9.84 36.14 -37.59
N LEU A 95 -10.33 36.95 -36.65
CA LEU A 95 -10.51 38.38 -36.87
C LEU A 95 -9.16 39.10 -36.73
N ILE A 96 -8.56 39.46 -37.86
CA ILE A 96 -7.37 40.32 -37.89
C ILE A 96 -7.86 41.77 -37.80
N ILE A 97 -7.58 42.44 -36.69
CA ILE A 97 -7.90 43.85 -36.49
C ILE A 97 -6.63 44.66 -36.80
N GLU A 98 -6.61 45.32 -37.96
CA GLU A 98 -5.57 46.32 -38.27
C GLU A 98 -5.94 47.66 -37.62
N ILE A 99 -5.20 48.05 -36.58
CA ILE A 99 -5.32 49.37 -35.97
C ILE A 99 -4.58 50.35 -36.87
N ASN A 100 -5.30 51.10 -37.69
CA ASN A 100 -4.69 52.17 -38.48
C ASN A 100 -4.51 53.42 -37.60
N SER A 101 -3.25 53.70 -37.23
CA SER A 101 -2.88 54.90 -36.49
C SER A 101 -2.74 56.07 -37.47
N TYR A 102 -3.78 56.91 -37.57
CA TYR A 102 -3.66 58.18 -38.27
C TYR A 102 -2.75 59.13 -37.46
N ASN A 103 -1.73 59.65 -38.15
CA ASN A 103 -0.73 60.59 -37.64
C ASN A 103 -1.20 62.04 -37.83
#